data_AF-A0A9E4JAY8-F1
#
_entry.id   AF-A0A9E4JAY8-F1
#
_cell.length_a   1.000
_cell.length_b   1.000
_cell.length_c   1.000
_cell.angle_alpha   90.00
_cell.angle_beta   90.00
_cell.angle_gamma   90.00
#
_symmetry.space_group_name_H-M   'P 1'
#
loop_
_entity.id
_entity.type
_entity.pdbx_description
1 polymer ?
#
loop_
_entity_poly.entity_id
_entity_poly.type
_entity_poly.pdbx_seq_one_letter_code
_entity_poly.pdbx_strand_id
1 'polypeptide(L)'
;MPLCPTSLAELTIEDERAFSTLPVYQRLKAALLASGYPFLVPTYDTHVSWDRAAFLNLTFWAGPAGADVLVEKHISADVVAHVAWHQVAAHQLARHAAGEPASAEAMFFGEAIASAFDLYLVGKLLRTAPGCDFITTQVPIMTEAAAEAGLPEDGFTRMLESVVGDPEAAFEDLRTLLFDVTRALHATTGAAAAQEVLEAHEGHRFAALLHHYQLSNWVLYGRAYGQAAPKTGEAIAHVDAQLRAASSSLLWLEDNWLPVA
;
A
#
# COMPACT_ATOMS: atom_id res chain seq x y z
N MET A 1 -10.32 12.43 -23.69
CA MET A 1 -9.48 11.22 -23.80
C MET A 1 -10.37 10.05 -23.39
N PRO A 2 -10.91 9.27 -24.32
CA PRO A 2 -11.85 8.23 -23.94
C PRO A 2 -11.08 7.09 -23.26
N LEU A 3 -11.29 6.97 -21.96
CA LEU A 3 -10.99 5.79 -21.16
C LEU A 3 -12.25 4.91 -21.14
N CYS A 4 -12.09 3.59 -21.20
CA CYS A 4 -13.20 2.65 -21.05
C CYS A 4 -13.04 1.81 -19.78
N PRO A 5 -14.15 1.55 -19.04
CA PRO A 5 -14.13 0.61 -17.93
C PRO A 5 -13.79 -0.81 -18.38
N THR A 6 -13.05 -1.52 -17.53
CA THR A 6 -12.75 -2.94 -17.65
C THR A 6 -12.68 -3.55 -16.24
N SER A 7 -12.73 -4.88 -16.15
CA SER A 7 -12.58 -5.62 -14.89
C SER A 7 -11.23 -6.33 -14.82
N LEU A 8 -10.82 -6.76 -13.62
CA LEU A 8 -9.62 -7.58 -13.43
C LEU A 8 -9.65 -8.88 -14.26
N ALA A 9 -10.83 -9.47 -14.48
CA ALA A 9 -11.01 -10.68 -15.29
C ALA A 9 -10.70 -10.45 -16.79
N GLU A 10 -10.69 -9.20 -17.24
CA GLU A 10 -10.44 -8.81 -18.63
C GLU A 10 -9.02 -8.24 -18.85
N LEU A 11 -8.21 -8.15 -17.78
CA LEU A 11 -6.82 -7.69 -17.83
C LEU A 11 -5.84 -8.85 -17.93
N THR A 12 -4.71 -8.61 -18.57
CA THR A 12 -3.54 -9.49 -18.50
C THR A 12 -2.73 -9.13 -17.27
N ILE A 13 -2.47 -10.10 -16.39
CA ILE A 13 -1.64 -9.88 -15.20
C ILE A 13 -0.20 -10.24 -15.52
N GLU A 14 0.70 -9.27 -15.38
CA GLU A 14 2.13 -9.40 -15.63
C GLU A 14 2.85 -9.96 -14.40
N ASP A 15 3.91 -10.73 -14.64
CA ASP A 15 4.72 -11.40 -13.62
C ASP A 15 3.98 -12.30 -12.62
N GLU A 16 2.72 -12.64 -12.88
CA GLU A 16 1.89 -13.44 -11.97
C GLU A 16 2.56 -14.76 -11.55
N ARG A 17 3.39 -15.33 -12.41
CA ARG A 17 4.14 -16.55 -12.09
C ARG A 17 5.06 -16.39 -10.88
N ALA A 18 5.73 -15.23 -10.71
CA ALA A 18 6.58 -14.97 -9.56
C ALA A 18 5.78 -14.98 -8.24
N PHE A 19 4.54 -14.48 -8.30
CA PHE A 19 3.63 -14.35 -7.17
C PHE A 19 2.80 -15.60 -6.90
N SER A 20 2.66 -16.48 -7.90
CA SER A 20 1.80 -17.68 -7.84
C SER A 20 2.13 -18.66 -6.70
N THR A 21 3.36 -18.59 -6.18
CA THR A 21 3.82 -19.43 -5.07
C THR A 21 3.45 -18.86 -3.69
N LEU A 22 2.95 -17.63 -3.62
CA LEU A 22 2.53 -16.95 -2.40
C LEU A 22 1.02 -17.18 -2.18
N PRO A 23 0.60 -17.98 -1.18
CA PRO A 23 -0.82 -18.29 -0.97
C PRO A 23 -1.68 -17.04 -0.75
N VAL A 24 -1.14 -16.06 -0.02
CA VAL A 24 -1.79 -14.76 0.23
C VAL A 24 -2.15 -14.02 -1.06
N TYR A 25 -1.31 -14.11 -2.10
CA TYR A 25 -1.55 -13.43 -3.37
C TYR A 25 -2.80 -13.98 -4.08
N GLN A 26 -3.00 -15.30 -4.08
CA GLN A 26 -4.17 -15.91 -4.71
C GLN A 26 -5.46 -15.50 -4.01
N ARG A 27 -5.43 -15.40 -2.68
CA ARG A 27 -6.57 -14.95 -1.87
C ARG A 27 -6.88 -13.47 -2.08
N LEU A 28 -5.85 -12.63 -2.22
CA LEU A 28 -6.00 -11.21 -2.56
C LEU A 28 -6.60 -11.03 -3.96
N LYS A 29 -6.07 -11.74 -4.97
CA LYS A 29 -6.62 -11.73 -6.34
C LYS A 29 -8.08 -12.15 -6.35
N ALA A 30 -8.44 -13.21 -5.60
CA ALA A 30 -9.83 -13.66 -5.48
C ALA A 30 -10.73 -12.61 -4.80
N ALA A 31 -10.25 -11.95 -3.75
CA ALA A 31 -10.99 -10.86 -3.09
C ALA A 31 -11.23 -9.68 -4.04
N LEU A 32 -10.23 -9.29 -4.83
CA LEU A 32 -10.35 -8.19 -5.80
C LEU A 32 -11.26 -8.55 -6.99
N LEU A 33 -11.23 -9.80 -7.46
CA LEU A 33 -12.19 -10.29 -8.45
C LEU A 33 -13.63 -10.22 -7.91
N ALA A 34 -13.84 -10.64 -6.67
CA ALA A 34 -15.15 -10.65 -6.04
C ALA A 34 -15.69 -9.25 -5.73
N SER A 35 -14.83 -8.25 -5.50
CA SER A 35 -15.25 -6.88 -5.25
C SER A 35 -15.80 -6.18 -6.50
N GLY A 36 -15.46 -6.68 -7.70
CA GLY A 36 -15.85 -6.05 -8.96
C GLY A 36 -15.18 -4.69 -9.18
N TYR A 37 -14.02 -4.46 -8.56
CA TYR A 37 -13.28 -3.19 -8.67
C TYR A 37 -13.02 -2.84 -10.15
N PRO A 38 -13.41 -1.62 -10.59
CA PRO A 38 -13.24 -1.21 -11.97
C PRO A 38 -11.83 -0.69 -12.24
N PHE A 39 -11.35 -0.92 -13.46
CA PHE A 39 -10.16 -0.28 -14.02
C PHE A 39 -10.55 0.54 -15.26
N LEU A 40 -9.76 1.55 -15.58
CA LEU A 40 -9.93 2.39 -16.76
C LEU A 40 -8.74 2.21 -17.70
N VAL A 41 -8.99 1.77 -18.93
CA VAL A 41 -7.94 1.60 -19.96
C VAL A 41 -8.19 2.52 -21.14
N PRO A 42 -7.17 2.87 -21.94
CA PRO A 42 -7.39 3.69 -23.13
C PRO A 42 -8.20 2.94 -24.19
N THR A 43 -9.06 3.67 -24.91
CA THR A 43 -9.63 3.14 -26.16
C THR A 43 -8.56 2.96 -27.23
N TYR A 44 -8.83 2.12 -28.24
CA TYR A 44 -7.86 1.72 -29.28
C TYR A 44 -7.10 2.87 -29.97
N ASP A 45 -7.71 4.05 -30.12
CA ASP A 45 -7.11 5.21 -30.78
C ASP A 45 -6.43 6.20 -29.81
N THR A 46 -6.32 5.84 -28.54
CA THR A 46 -5.83 6.71 -27.48
C THR A 46 -4.60 6.12 -26.82
N HIS A 47 -3.51 6.89 -26.78
CA HIS A 47 -2.32 6.55 -26.02
C HIS A 47 -2.28 7.32 -24.70
N VAL A 48 -2.03 6.62 -23.60
CA VAL A 48 -1.81 7.20 -22.26
C VAL A 48 -0.40 6.84 -21.83
N SER A 49 0.42 7.86 -21.55
CA SER A 49 1.75 7.64 -20.97
C SER A 49 1.63 7.29 -19.48
N TRP A 50 2.64 6.59 -18.94
CA TRP A 50 2.75 6.30 -17.52
C TRP A 50 2.64 7.55 -16.64
N ASP A 51 3.36 8.62 -16.98
CA ASP A 51 3.29 9.91 -16.28
C ASP A 51 1.84 10.45 -16.19
N ARG A 52 1.09 10.29 -17.28
CA ARG A 52 -0.32 10.73 -17.33
C ARG A 52 -1.23 9.82 -16.50
N ALA A 53 -1.05 8.51 -16.56
CA ALA A 53 -1.81 7.57 -15.75
C ALA A 53 -1.54 7.80 -14.25
N ALA A 54 -0.26 7.94 -13.87
CA ALA A 54 0.17 8.25 -12.51
C ALA A 54 -0.44 9.57 -12.02
N PHE A 55 -0.37 10.64 -12.82
CA PHE A 55 -1.00 11.91 -12.46
C PHE A 55 -2.51 11.77 -12.21
N LEU A 56 -3.22 11.02 -13.07
CA LEU A 56 -4.66 10.80 -12.94
C LEU A 56 -4.98 10.00 -11.67
N ASN A 57 -4.26 8.91 -11.41
CA ASN A 57 -4.45 8.10 -10.22
C ASN A 57 -4.16 8.92 -8.95
N LEU A 58 -3.01 9.58 -8.86
CA LEU A 58 -2.65 10.36 -7.67
C LEU A 58 -3.59 11.55 -7.40
N THR A 59 -4.21 12.13 -8.45
CA THR A 59 -5.06 13.32 -8.30
C THR A 59 -6.53 12.97 -8.08
N PHE A 60 -7.03 11.94 -8.76
CA PHE A 60 -8.46 11.63 -8.83
C PHE A 60 -8.85 10.30 -8.17
N TRP A 61 -7.92 9.64 -7.48
CA TRP A 61 -8.26 8.46 -6.70
C TRP A 61 -9.26 8.82 -5.58
N ALA A 62 -10.40 8.13 -5.61
CA ALA A 62 -11.55 8.36 -4.73
C ALA A 62 -11.79 7.18 -3.77
N GLY A 63 -10.71 6.53 -3.33
CA GLY A 63 -10.79 5.37 -2.44
C GLY A 63 -11.61 4.23 -3.05
N PRO A 64 -12.55 3.60 -2.30
CA PRO A 64 -13.25 2.38 -2.73
C PRO A 64 -14.21 2.55 -3.92
N ALA A 65 -14.58 3.79 -4.27
CA ALA A 65 -15.41 4.08 -5.44
C ALA A 65 -14.58 4.52 -6.66
N GLY A 66 -13.25 4.56 -6.53
CA GLY A 66 -12.31 4.91 -7.59
C GLY A 66 -12.15 3.80 -8.63
N ALA A 67 -11.48 4.14 -9.72
CA ALA A 67 -11.00 3.20 -10.71
C ALA A 67 -9.56 3.57 -11.07
N ASP A 68 -8.67 2.59 -11.12
CA ASP A 68 -7.28 2.87 -11.50
C ASP A 68 -7.18 3.00 -13.02
N VAL A 69 -6.52 4.07 -13.44
CA VAL A 69 -6.18 4.33 -14.84
C VAL A 69 -4.91 3.55 -15.17
N LEU A 70 -5.02 2.67 -16.15
CA LEU A 70 -3.91 1.91 -16.72
C LEU A 70 -3.52 2.50 -18.08
N VAL A 71 -2.29 2.25 -18.51
CA VAL A 71 -1.80 2.65 -19.83
C VAL A 71 -2.25 1.71 -20.94
N GLU A 72 -2.61 0.47 -20.58
CA GLU A 72 -3.10 -0.57 -21.49
C GLU A 72 -3.85 -1.67 -20.71
N LYS A 73 -4.25 -2.75 -21.37
CA LYS A 73 -4.98 -3.89 -20.74
C LYS A 73 -4.06 -4.84 -19.96
N HIS A 74 -3.06 -4.28 -19.30
CA HIS A 74 -2.03 -4.99 -18.55
C HIS A 74 -1.94 -4.39 -17.15
N ILE A 75 -1.69 -5.25 -16.16
CA ILE A 75 -1.52 -4.84 -14.76
C ILE A 75 -0.48 -5.74 -14.10
N SER A 76 0.43 -5.17 -13.33
CA SER A 76 1.45 -5.93 -12.62
C SER A 76 0.85 -6.66 -11.41
N ALA A 77 1.38 -7.85 -11.09
CA ALA A 77 0.86 -8.67 -10.00
C ALA A 77 0.97 -8.00 -8.61
N ASP A 78 2.00 -7.20 -8.36
CA ASP A 78 2.11 -6.39 -7.14
C ASP A 78 0.99 -5.36 -7.03
N VAL A 79 0.66 -4.66 -8.13
CA VAL A 79 -0.45 -3.69 -8.17
C VAL A 79 -1.79 -4.39 -7.87
N VAL A 80 -2.00 -5.61 -8.38
CA VAL A 80 -3.18 -6.43 -8.03
C VAL A 80 -3.26 -6.66 -6.52
N ALA A 81 -2.14 -7.01 -5.88
CA ALA A 81 -2.10 -7.25 -4.44
C ALA A 81 -2.32 -5.96 -3.62
N HIS A 82 -1.69 -4.86 -4.04
CA HIS A 82 -1.80 -3.56 -3.40
C HIS A 82 -3.24 -3.04 -3.44
N VAL A 83 -3.88 -3.04 -4.63
CA VAL A 83 -5.29 -2.63 -4.80
C VAL A 83 -6.24 -3.56 -4.03
N ALA A 84 -5.96 -4.87 -4.00
CA ALA A 84 -6.75 -5.81 -3.23
C ALA A 84 -6.76 -5.46 -1.73
N TRP A 85 -5.60 -5.09 -1.16
CA TRP A 85 -5.53 -4.67 0.25
C TRP A 85 -6.35 -3.41 0.53
N HIS A 86 -6.30 -2.42 -0.36
CA HIS A 86 -7.15 -1.24 -0.25
C HIS A 86 -8.64 -1.59 -0.20
N GLN A 87 -9.09 -2.44 -1.13
CA GLN A 87 -10.49 -2.86 -1.20
C GLN A 87 -10.92 -3.66 0.04
N VAL A 88 -10.08 -4.60 0.48
CA VAL A 88 -10.34 -5.42 1.67
C VAL A 88 -10.39 -4.55 2.92
N ALA A 89 -9.40 -3.67 3.13
CA ALA A 89 -9.35 -2.79 4.28
C ALA A 89 -10.56 -1.84 4.32
N ALA A 90 -10.89 -1.19 3.19
CA ALA A 90 -12.03 -0.30 3.10
C ALA A 90 -13.35 -1.03 3.41
N HIS A 91 -13.55 -2.23 2.85
CA HIS A 91 -14.75 -3.02 3.09
C HIS A 91 -14.87 -3.44 4.57
N GLN A 92 -13.79 -3.93 5.16
CA GLN A 92 -13.80 -4.42 6.54
C GLN A 92 -13.99 -3.28 7.55
N LEU A 93 -13.31 -2.15 7.35
CA LEU A 93 -13.50 -0.97 8.20
C LEU A 93 -14.92 -0.41 8.09
N ALA A 94 -15.51 -0.34 6.89
CA ALA A 94 -16.90 0.08 6.71
C ALA A 94 -17.89 -0.83 7.45
N ARG A 95 -17.64 -2.14 7.47
CA ARG A 95 -18.42 -3.12 8.24
C ARG A 95 -18.32 -2.88 9.74
N HIS A 96 -17.11 -2.61 10.26
CA HIS A 96 -16.90 -2.32 11.68
C HIS A 96 -17.47 -0.96 12.11
N ALA A 97 -17.44 0.04 11.21
CA ALA A 97 -17.89 1.41 11.47
C ALA A 97 -19.41 1.62 11.29
N ALA A 98 -20.18 0.55 11.06
CA ALA A 98 -21.63 0.61 10.81
C ALA A 98 -22.02 1.59 9.67
N GLY A 99 -21.21 1.65 8.62
CA GLY A 99 -21.49 2.46 7.42
C GLY A 99 -21.19 3.95 7.53
N GLU A 100 -20.44 4.39 8.54
CA GLU A 100 -19.90 5.76 8.58
C GLU A 100 -18.94 6.01 7.39
N PRO A 101 -18.87 7.24 6.83
CA PRO A 101 -17.92 7.54 5.75
C PRO A 101 -16.47 7.23 6.13
N ALA A 102 -15.66 6.98 5.10
CA ALA A 102 -14.23 6.81 5.27
C ALA A 102 -13.58 8.10 5.81
N SER A 103 -12.75 7.96 6.84
CA SER A 103 -11.91 9.04 7.36
C SER A 103 -10.54 9.05 6.69
N ALA A 104 -9.80 10.15 6.85
CA ALA A 104 -8.38 10.19 6.48
C ALA A 104 -7.58 9.06 7.18
N GLU A 105 -7.90 8.76 8.44
CA GLU A 105 -7.29 7.68 9.20
C GLU A 105 -7.57 6.29 8.60
N ALA A 106 -8.75 6.05 8.04
CA ALA A 106 -9.07 4.80 7.35
C ALA A 106 -8.22 4.62 6.10
N MET A 107 -7.99 5.70 5.36
CA MET A 107 -7.11 5.71 4.19
C MET A 107 -5.65 5.45 4.60
N PHE A 108 -5.14 6.13 5.65
CA PHE A 108 -3.79 5.87 6.16
C PHE A 108 -3.60 4.43 6.61
N PHE A 109 -4.62 3.84 7.25
CA PHE A 109 -4.56 2.47 7.73
C PHE A 109 -4.52 1.47 6.56
N GLY A 110 -5.38 1.62 5.56
CA GLY A 110 -5.41 0.75 4.38
C GLY A 110 -4.12 0.85 3.57
N GLU A 111 -3.63 2.08 3.37
CA GLU A 111 -2.39 2.34 2.64
C GLU A 111 -1.16 1.81 3.40
N ALA A 112 -1.10 1.96 4.73
CA ALA A 112 -0.02 1.37 5.53
C ALA A 112 0.03 -0.16 5.41
N ILE A 113 -1.12 -0.84 5.32
CA ILE A 113 -1.18 -2.29 5.06
C ILE A 113 -0.66 -2.61 3.65
N ALA A 114 -1.16 -1.92 2.62
CA ALA A 114 -0.79 -2.17 1.23
C ALA A 114 0.71 -1.91 0.98
N SER A 115 1.20 -0.74 1.39
CA SER A 115 2.61 -0.35 1.30
C SER A 115 3.56 -1.27 2.08
N ALA A 116 3.16 -1.73 3.28
CA ALA A 116 3.95 -2.70 4.03
C ALA A 116 3.96 -4.09 3.36
N PHE A 117 2.86 -4.45 2.68
CA PHE A 117 2.80 -5.69 1.91
C PHE A 117 3.76 -5.66 0.71
N ASP A 118 3.97 -4.50 0.10
CA ASP A 118 4.99 -4.36 -0.95
C ASP A 118 6.39 -4.66 -0.42
N LEU A 119 6.73 -4.22 0.80
CA LEU A 119 7.99 -4.61 1.45
C LEU A 119 8.06 -6.12 1.75
N TYR A 120 6.96 -6.73 2.18
CA TYR A 120 6.87 -8.18 2.34
C TYR A 120 7.15 -8.91 1.03
N LEU A 121 6.58 -8.43 -0.08
CA LEU A 121 6.82 -8.98 -1.41
C LEU A 121 8.30 -8.86 -1.80
N VAL A 122 8.96 -7.74 -1.49
CA VAL A 122 10.42 -7.61 -1.65
C VAL A 122 11.14 -8.72 -0.87
N GLY A 123 10.79 -8.92 0.40
CA GLY A 123 11.37 -9.97 1.24
C GLY A 123 11.20 -11.39 0.67
N LYS A 124 10.04 -11.69 0.10
CA LYS A 124 9.75 -13.01 -0.49
C LYS A 124 10.38 -13.22 -1.87
N LEU A 125 10.40 -12.18 -2.70
CA LEU A 125 10.72 -12.29 -4.12
C LEU A 125 12.19 -11.97 -4.43
N LEU A 126 12.89 -11.18 -3.60
CA LEU A 126 14.26 -10.74 -3.91
C LEU A 126 15.23 -11.89 -4.19
N ARG A 127 15.07 -13.03 -3.52
CA ARG A 127 15.91 -14.23 -3.77
C ARG A 127 15.29 -15.23 -4.73
N THR A 128 13.96 -15.31 -4.79
CA THR A 128 13.24 -16.38 -5.51
C THR A 128 12.87 -15.99 -6.93
N ALA A 129 12.69 -14.69 -7.18
CA ALA A 129 12.38 -14.10 -8.49
C ALA A 129 13.04 -12.72 -8.65
N PRO A 130 14.39 -12.60 -8.54
CA PRO A 130 15.08 -11.30 -8.60
C PRO A 130 14.90 -10.54 -9.92
N GLY A 131 14.50 -11.24 -10.98
CA GLY A 131 14.31 -10.67 -12.31
C GLY A 131 12.87 -10.32 -12.67
N CYS A 132 11.91 -10.41 -11.73
CA CYS A 132 10.57 -9.86 -12.01
C CYS A 132 10.61 -8.32 -11.96
N ASP A 133 9.73 -7.70 -12.73
CA ASP A 133 9.64 -6.25 -12.93
C ASP A 133 9.46 -5.52 -11.60
N PHE A 134 8.66 -6.09 -10.68
CA PHE A 134 8.49 -5.58 -9.32
C PHE A 134 9.84 -5.41 -8.59
N ILE A 135 10.67 -6.46 -8.53
CA ILE A 135 11.97 -6.40 -7.82
C ILE A 135 12.94 -5.47 -8.55
N THR A 136 13.01 -5.58 -9.88
CA THR A 136 13.93 -4.76 -10.68
C THR A 136 13.58 -3.27 -10.69
N THR A 137 12.36 -2.92 -10.28
CA THR A 137 11.87 -1.53 -10.16
C THR A 137 11.92 -1.03 -8.72
N GLN A 138 11.36 -1.79 -7.77
CA GLN A 138 11.22 -1.35 -6.38
C GLN A 138 12.56 -1.21 -5.67
N VAL A 139 13.47 -2.18 -5.82
CA VAL A 139 14.75 -2.15 -5.09
C VAL A 139 15.59 -0.92 -5.49
N PRO A 140 15.74 -0.57 -6.79
CA PRO A 140 16.42 0.67 -7.16
C PRO A 140 15.75 1.92 -6.60
N ILE A 141 14.42 2.06 -6.69
CA ILE A 141 13.71 3.24 -6.18
C ILE A 141 13.88 3.36 -4.64
N MET A 142 13.78 2.25 -3.92
CA MET A 142 14.04 2.22 -2.47
C MET A 142 15.48 2.59 -2.13
N THR A 143 16.44 2.17 -2.96
CA THR A 143 17.87 2.49 -2.78
C THR A 143 18.11 3.98 -2.95
N GLU A 144 17.53 4.57 -4.00
CA GLU A 144 17.61 6.02 -4.26
C GLU A 144 17.00 6.83 -3.12
N ALA A 145 15.78 6.48 -2.70
CA ALA A 145 15.11 7.15 -1.59
C ALA A 145 15.90 7.03 -0.26
N ALA A 146 16.46 5.86 0.02
CA ALA A 146 17.28 5.65 1.20
C ALA A 146 18.56 6.48 1.18
N ALA A 147 19.22 6.57 0.02
CA ALA A 147 20.42 7.39 -0.15
C ALA A 147 20.11 8.89 0.01
N GLU A 148 18.99 9.37 -0.54
CA GLU A 148 18.52 10.75 -0.35
C GLU A 148 18.19 11.07 1.12
N ALA A 149 17.71 10.08 1.87
CA ALA A 149 17.50 10.16 3.31
C ALA A 149 18.78 9.99 4.15
N GLY A 150 19.94 9.83 3.51
CA GLY A 150 21.24 9.74 4.17
C GLY A 150 21.63 8.35 4.68
N LEU A 151 20.90 7.28 4.32
CA LEU A 151 21.28 5.91 4.63
C LEU A 151 22.38 5.44 3.66
N PRO A 152 23.56 5.04 4.15
CA PRO A 152 24.61 4.48 3.30
C PRO A 152 24.20 3.15 2.65
N GLU A 153 24.81 2.82 1.51
CA GLU A 153 24.52 1.61 0.71
C GLU A 153 24.64 0.31 1.52
N ASP A 154 25.66 0.19 2.38
CA ASP A 154 25.85 -0.96 3.28
C ASP A 154 24.76 -1.03 4.35
N GLY A 155 24.25 0.12 4.80
CA GLY A 155 23.09 0.24 5.66
C GLY A 155 21.82 -0.25 4.98
N PHE A 156 21.57 0.20 3.75
CA PHE A 156 20.44 -0.26 2.94
C PHE A 156 20.49 -1.76 2.65
N THR A 157 21.67 -2.28 2.32
CA THR A 157 21.89 -3.72 2.10
C THR A 157 21.54 -4.52 3.35
N ARG A 158 22.03 -4.13 4.54
CA ARG A 158 21.67 -4.78 5.81
C ARG A 158 20.17 -4.71 6.10
N MET A 159 19.53 -3.57 5.78
CA MET A 159 18.09 -3.43 5.92
C MET A 159 17.36 -4.44 5.01
N LEU A 160 17.70 -4.55 3.73
CA LEU A 160 17.10 -5.53 2.83
C LEU A 160 17.37 -6.98 3.28
N GLU A 161 18.58 -7.30 3.73
CA GLU A 161 18.89 -8.63 4.27
C GLU A 161 18.00 -8.99 5.46
N SER A 162 17.72 -8.02 6.35
CA SER A 162 16.79 -8.23 7.45
C SER A 162 15.32 -8.39 6.99
N VAL A 163 14.92 -7.71 5.91
CA VAL A 163 13.58 -7.89 5.30
C VAL A 163 13.45 -9.29 4.71
N VAL A 164 14.47 -9.77 3.99
CA VAL A 164 14.50 -11.13 3.43
C VAL A 164 14.57 -12.18 4.54
N GLY A 165 15.25 -11.90 5.64
CA GLY A 165 15.40 -12.81 6.77
C GLY A 165 14.08 -13.06 7.52
N ASP A 166 13.23 -12.04 7.64
CA ASP A 166 11.91 -12.15 8.28
C ASP A 166 10.90 -11.16 7.63
N PRO A 167 10.32 -11.51 6.48
CA PRO A 167 9.39 -10.64 5.74
C PRO A 167 8.12 -10.32 6.53
N GLU A 168 7.62 -11.27 7.32
CA GLU A 168 6.43 -11.13 8.15
C GLU A 168 6.65 -10.13 9.30
N ALA A 169 7.81 -10.17 9.97
CA ALA A 169 8.14 -9.16 10.96
C ALA A 169 8.39 -7.79 10.33
N ALA A 170 9.04 -7.75 9.15
CA ALA A 170 9.26 -6.52 8.40
C ALA A 170 7.95 -5.85 7.98
N PHE A 171 6.95 -6.63 7.58
CA PHE A 171 5.60 -6.16 7.29
C PHE A 171 5.00 -5.42 8.49
N GLU A 172 4.97 -6.03 9.68
CA GLU A 172 4.35 -5.41 10.85
C GLU A 172 5.08 -4.15 11.30
N ASP A 173 6.41 -4.21 11.31
CA ASP A 173 7.29 -3.11 11.69
C ASP A 173 7.10 -1.89 10.78
N LEU A 174 7.06 -2.09 9.46
CA LEU A 174 6.79 -1.01 8.51
C LEU A 174 5.33 -0.53 8.58
N ARG A 175 4.34 -1.42 8.64
CA ARG A 175 2.92 -1.06 8.72
C ARG A 175 2.66 -0.14 9.91
N THR A 176 3.19 -0.51 11.07
CA THR A 176 3.10 0.27 12.31
C THR A 176 3.74 1.64 12.12
N LEU A 177 4.98 1.69 11.61
CA LEU A 177 5.69 2.96 11.38
C LEU A 177 4.90 3.90 10.46
N LEU A 178 4.46 3.40 9.30
CA LEU A 178 3.74 4.20 8.30
C LEU A 178 2.44 4.76 8.89
N PHE A 179 1.70 3.94 9.63
CA PHE A 179 0.45 4.38 10.25
C PHE A 179 0.68 5.41 11.36
N ASP A 180 1.63 5.17 12.26
CA ASP A 180 1.91 6.06 13.40
C ASP A 180 2.47 7.41 12.93
N VAL A 181 3.46 7.41 12.04
CA VAL A 181 4.07 8.63 11.49
C VAL A 181 3.04 9.46 10.74
N THR A 182 2.22 8.83 9.87
CA THR A 182 1.23 9.57 9.08
C THR A 182 0.16 10.21 9.96
N ARG A 183 -0.34 9.49 10.98
CA ARG A 183 -1.31 10.06 11.93
C ARG A 183 -0.72 11.23 12.70
N ALA A 184 0.51 11.09 13.19
CA ALA A 184 1.20 12.16 13.90
C ALA A 184 1.41 13.38 12.99
N LEU A 185 1.92 13.20 11.78
CA LEU A 185 2.11 14.27 10.78
C LEU A 185 0.80 14.95 10.42
N HIS A 186 -0.28 14.20 10.23
CA HIS A 186 -1.60 14.73 9.92
C HIS A 186 -2.13 15.64 11.04
N ALA A 187 -1.87 15.29 12.31
CA ALA A 187 -2.26 16.08 13.47
C ALA A 187 -1.44 17.37 13.67
N THR A 188 -0.26 17.47 13.06
CA THR A 188 0.56 18.70 13.14
C THR A 188 -0.02 19.84 12.31
N THR A 189 0.25 21.09 12.73
CA THR A 189 -0.22 22.31 12.04
C THR A 189 0.90 23.10 11.36
N GLY A 190 2.16 22.69 11.51
CA GLY A 190 3.30 23.41 10.95
C GLY A 190 4.57 22.58 10.85
N ALA A 191 5.53 23.07 10.06
CA ALA A 191 6.76 22.35 9.72
C ALA A 191 7.62 22.01 10.95
N ALA A 192 7.68 22.87 11.96
CA ALA A 192 8.46 22.59 13.19
C ALA A 192 7.92 21.37 13.96
N ALA A 193 6.60 21.30 14.18
CA ALA A 193 5.99 20.14 14.83
C ALA A 193 6.09 18.87 13.97
N ALA A 194 5.98 19.00 12.64
CA ALA A 194 6.19 17.87 11.73
C ALA A 194 7.63 17.36 11.78
N GLN A 195 8.62 18.25 11.90
CA GLN A 195 10.03 17.88 12.07
C GLN A 195 10.24 17.09 13.36
N GLU A 196 9.66 17.52 14.48
CA GLU A 196 9.74 16.78 15.77
C GLU A 196 9.18 15.36 15.64
N VAL A 197 8.09 15.17 14.87
CA VAL A 197 7.57 13.83 14.56
C VAL A 197 8.60 13.02 13.81
N LEU A 198 9.20 13.56 12.73
CA LEU A 198 10.20 12.82 11.94
C LEU A 198 11.44 12.46 12.77
N GLU A 199 11.94 13.38 13.60
CA GLU A 199 13.10 13.18 14.48
C GLU A 199 12.86 12.05 15.50
N ALA A 200 11.63 11.92 16.02
CA ALA A 200 11.27 10.84 16.94
C ALA A 200 11.42 9.44 16.31
N HIS A 201 11.51 9.35 14.98
CA HIS A 201 11.63 8.10 14.24
C HIS A 201 12.97 7.94 13.49
N GLU A 202 13.92 8.87 13.59
CA GLU A 202 15.19 8.83 12.84
C GLU A 202 15.98 7.51 13.06
N GLY A 203 15.92 6.96 14.27
CA GLY A 203 16.57 5.69 14.62
C GLY A 203 15.83 4.43 14.17
N HIS A 204 14.65 4.57 13.55
CA HIS A 204 13.86 3.43 13.09
C HIS A 204 14.47 2.79 11.85
N ARG A 205 14.44 1.46 11.78
CA ARG A 205 15.00 0.66 10.68
C ARG A 205 14.55 1.13 9.28
N PHE A 206 13.28 1.54 9.16
CA PHE A 206 12.68 1.98 7.90
C PHE A 206 12.49 3.50 7.78
N ALA A 207 13.06 4.31 8.69
CA ALA A 207 12.91 5.76 8.65
C ALA A 207 13.36 6.37 7.31
N ALA A 208 14.43 5.83 6.74
CA ALA A 208 14.97 6.25 5.45
C ALA A 208 14.04 5.97 4.25
N LEU A 209 12.98 5.16 4.44
CA LEU A 209 12.01 4.84 3.39
C LEU A 209 10.71 5.66 3.48
N LEU A 210 10.54 6.53 4.48
CA LEU A 210 9.29 7.30 4.63
C LEU A 210 8.98 8.16 3.39
N HIS A 211 10.01 8.68 2.70
CA HIS A 211 9.83 9.42 1.45
C HIS A 211 9.45 8.53 0.26
N HIS A 212 9.96 7.30 0.21
CA HIS A 212 9.59 6.33 -0.81
C HIS A 212 8.08 6.05 -0.80
N TYR A 213 7.49 5.94 0.39
CA TYR A 213 6.04 5.72 0.56
C TYR A 213 5.18 6.98 0.41
N GLN A 214 5.78 8.11 0.01
CA GLN A 214 5.05 9.34 -0.34
C GLN A 214 4.07 9.83 0.75
N LEU A 215 4.43 9.73 2.04
CA LEU A 215 3.55 10.12 3.16
C LEU A 215 2.98 11.54 3.05
N SER A 216 3.70 12.45 2.37
CA SER A 216 3.23 13.79 2.06
C SER A 216 1.91 13.79 1.29
N ASN A 217 1.74 12.90 0.31
CA ASN A 217 0.52 12.77 -0.47
C ASN A 217 -0.65 12.32 0.41
N TRP A 218 -0.42 11.35 1.29
CA TRP A 218 -1.44 10.86 2.21
C TRP A 218 -1.90 11.99 3.14
N VAL A 219 -0.95 12.69 3.79
CA VAL A 219 -1.24 13.79 4.70
C VAL A 219 -1.97 14.94 3.99
N LEU A 220 -1.54 15.33 2.79
CA LEU A 220 -2.20 16.40 2.02
C LEU A 220 -3.61 16.00 1.61
N TYR A 221 -3.82 14.77 1.13
CA TYR A 221 -5.15 14.27 0.82
C TYR A 221 -6.04 14.24 2.05
N GLY A 222 -5.55 13.72 3.18
CA GLY A 222 -6.27 13.67 4.45
C GLY A 222 -6.70 15.05 4.93
N ARG A 223 -5.84 16.06 4.80
CA ARG A 223 -6.16 17.45 5.13
C ARG A 223 -7.18 18.08 4.18
N ALA A 224 -7.13 17.73 2.89
CA ALA A 224 -8.01 18.31 1.88
C ALA A 224 -9.42 17.70 1.89
N TYR A 225 -9.53 16.39 2.15
CA TYR A 225 -10.76 15.62 1.93
C TYR A 225 -11.24 14.85 3.16
N GLY A 226 -10.42 14.71 4.20
CA GLY A 226 -10.74 13.95 5.40
C GLY A 226 -11.95 14.51 6.15
N GLN A 227 -12.87 13.62 6.52
CA GLN A 227 -14.02 13.94 7.36
C GLN A 227 -13.88 13.26 8.72
N ALA A 228 -14.44 13.89 9.75
CA ALA A 228 -14.53 13.27 11.07
C ALA A 228 -15.49 12.08 11.01
N ALA A 229 -15.00 10.91 11.39
CA ALA A 229 -15.78 9.68 11.50
C ALA A 229 -15.38 8.93 12.78
N PRO A 230 -15.97 9.28 13.94
CA PRO A 230 -15.54 8.75 15.23
C PRO A 230 -15.66 7.22 15.35
N LYS A 231 -16.69 6.58 14.77
CA LYS A 231 -16.84 5.12 14.82
C LYS A 231 -15.83 4.44 13.92
N THR A 232 -15.52 5.04 12.77
CA THR A 232 -14.40 4.59 11.92
C THR A 232 -13.08 4.67 12.70
N GLY A 233 -12.84 5.75 13.44
CA GLY A 233 -11.66 5.88 14.32
C GLY A 233 -11.59 4.81 15.41
N GLU A 234 -12.71 4.53 16.09
CA GLU A 234 -12.81 3.45 17.09
C GLU A 234 -12.55 2.06 16.48
N ALA A 235 -13.12 1.78 15.31
CA ALA A 235 -12.91 0.53 14.59
C ALA A 235 -11.43 0.34 14.21
N ILE A 236 -10.78 1.39 13.69
CA ILE A 236 -9.36 1.35 13.34
C ILE A 236 -8.50 1.12 14.58
N ALA A 237 -8.75 1.85 15.67
CA ALA A 237 -8.02 1.67 16.91
C ALA A 237 -8.15 0.25 17.48
N HIS A 238 -9.34 -0.35 17.36
CA HIS A 238 -9.57 -1.72 17.77
C HIS A 238 -8.78 -2.74 16.92
N VAL A 239 -8.85 -2.62 15.60
CA VAL A 239 -8.13 -3.52 14.68
C VAL A 239 -6.62 -3.34 14.82
N ASP A 240 -6.11 -2.11 14.88
CA ASP A 240 -4.67 -1.85 15.03
C ASP A 240 -4.13 -2.47 16.33
N ALA A 241 -4.88 -2.41 17.42
CA ALA A 241 -4.51 -3.09 18.66
C ALA A 241 -4.46 -4.62 18.51
N GLN A 242 -5.36 -5.22 17.73
CA GLN A 242 -5.33 -6.66 17.43
C GLN A 242 -4.13 -7.05 16.57
N LEU A 243 -3.80 -6.24 15.55
CA LEU A 243 -2.63 -6.47 14.70
C LEU A 243 -1.33 -6.43 15.50
N ARG A 244 -1.16 -5.41 16.35
CA ARG A 244 0.05 -5.26 17.19
C ARG A 244 0.17 -6.36 18.25
N ALA A 245 -0.93 -6.95 18.69
CA ALA A 245 -0.95 -8.05 19.65
C ALA A 245 -0.76 -9.43 18.99
N ALA A 246 -0.94 -9.53 17.68
CA ALA A 246 -0.79 -10.78 16.95
C ALA A 246 0.68 -11.20 16.83
N SER A 247 0.94 -12.51 16.80
CA SER A 247 2.29 -13.03 16.51
C SER A 247 2.73 -12.73 15.07
N SER A 248 1.76 -12.56 14.17
CA SER A 248 1.95 -12.07 12.81
C SER A 248 0.68 -11.33 12.40
N SER A 249 0.80 -10.03 12.18
CA SER A 249 -0.33 -9.21 11.72
C SER A 249 -0.76 -9.59 10.31
N LEU A 250 0.17 -10.00 9.44
CA LEU A 250 -0.17 -10.47 8.10
C LEU A 250 -1.02 -11.74 8.15
N LEU A 251 -0.62 -12.76 8.92
CA LEU A 251 -1.43 -13.97 9.08
C LEU A 251 -2.79 -13.65 9.73
N TRP A 252 -2.84 -12.72 10.67
CA TRP A 252 -4.10 -12.27 11.24
C TRP A 252 -5.00 -11.64 10.17
N LEU A 253 -4.48 -10.75 9.32
CA LEU A 253 -5.24 -10.14 8.21
C LEU A 253 -5.72 -11.21 7.24
N GLU A 254 -4.85 -12.15 6.88
CA GLU A 254 -5.19 -13.28 6.03
C GLU A 254 -6.35 -14.08 6.60
N ASP A 255 -6.28 -14.52 7.85
CA ASP A 255 -7.29 -15.40 8.45
C ASP A 255 -8.62 -14.71 8.72
N ASN A 256 -8.60 -13.40 9.02
CA ASN A 256 -9.80 -12.67 9.44
C ASN A 256 -10.45 -11.88 8.30
N TRP A 257 -9.68 -11.45 7.29
CA TRP A 257 -10.17 -10.53 6.25
C TRP A 257 -10.21 -11.10 4.85
N LEU A 258 -9.34 -12.04 4.52
CA LEU A 258 -9.33 -12.64 3.19
C LEU A 258 -10.28 -13.84 3.11
N PRO A 259 -10.87 -14.09 1.93
CA PRO A 259 -11.70 -15.28 1.73
C PRO A 259 -10.90 -16.55 2.04
N VAL A 260 -11.60 -17.58 2.52
CA VAL A 260 -11.02 -18.92 2.67
C VAL A 260 -10.70 -19.46 1.28
N ALA A 261 -9.52 -20.06 1.12
CA ALA A 261 -9.08 -20.67 -0.13
C ALA A 261 -9.94 -21.89 -0.53
#